data_AF-A0A1G2F7W7-F1
#
_entry.id   AF-A0A1G2F7W7-F1
#
_cell.length_a   1.000
_cell.length_b   1.000
_cell.length_c   1.000
_cell.angle_alpha   90.00
_cell.angle_beta   90.00
_cell.angle_gamma   90.00
#
_symmetry.space_group_name_H-M   'P 1'
#
loop_
_entity.id
_entity.type
_entity.pdbx_description
1 polymer ?
#
loop_
_entity_poly.entity_id
_entity_poly.type
_entity_poly.pdbx_seq_one_letter_code
_entity_poly.pdbx_strand_id
1 'polypeptide(L)'
;MKDEKPVLSSIEKKDEIDYKQYVKERFEIDDEEAEKIELFEAESLSEHYKRQYEALNDKKLENVKILVVPDDVWQKSQPSESAADKQLVSFKESYFKNIEKPDEIAWMLHELAHCKRFLDSESSEAYKKDNQTFAFNNIKSEYTYPNNKVEEYAFSQQFEYLKNQGKTRQEIAEMLKEYYKEDDFLFFNKILDKTYKEGELVY
;
A
#
# COMPACT_ATOMS: atom_id res chain seq x y z
N MET A 1 33.16 -31.30 -33.47
CA MET A 1 32.92 -30.20 -32.53
C MET A 1 31.77 -29.40 -33.08
N LYS A 2 30.59 -29.50 -32.45
CA LYS A 2 29.41 -28.68 -32.77
C LYS A 2 29.35 -27.61 -31.70
N ASP A 3 29.56 -26.36 -32.09
CA ASP A 3 29.42 -25.21 -31.19
C ASP A 3 27.92 -24.93 -31.00
N GLU A 4 27.39 -25.41 -29.88
CA GLU A 4 26.08 -24.97 -29.38
C GLU A 4 26.27 -23.61 -28.69
N LYS A 5 25.85 -22.54 -29.37
CA LYS A 5 25.65 -21.25 -28.72
C LYS A 5 24.48 -21.39 -27.74
N PRO A 6 24.61 -20.94 -26.48
CA PRO A 6 23.46 -20.85 -25.60
C PRO A 6 22.50 -19.79 -26.15
N VAL A 7 21.28 -20.21 -26.43
CA VAL A 7 20.14 -19.31 -26.63
C VAL A 7 19.88 -18.65 -25.29
N LEU A 8 20.36 -17.42 -25.12
CA LEU A 8 19.94 -16.55 -24.03
C LEU A 8 18.44 -16.33 -24.19
N SER A 9 17.69 -16.94 -23.26
CA SER A 9 16.26 -16.74 -23.07
C SER A 9 15.96 -15.26 -23.07
N SER A 10 15.10 -14.85 -24.01
CA SER A 10 14.49 -13.54 -24.05
C SER A 10 13.82 -13.27 -22.70
N ILE A 11 14.45 -12.42 -21.89
CA ILE A 11 13.78 -11.75 -20.78
C ILE A 11 12.69 -10.91 -21.45
N GLU A 12 11.43 -11.31 -21.28
CA GLU A 12 10.28 -10.50 -21.66
C GLU A 12 10.46 -9.13 -20.99
N LYS A 13 10.66 -8.09 -21.81
CA LYS A 13 10.53 -6.72 -21.33
C LYS A 13 9.08 -6.59 -20.87
N LYS A 14 8.87 -6.58 -19.55
CA LYS A 14 7.61 -6.17 -18.93
C LYS A 14 7.21 -4.85 -19.60
N ASP A 15 6.06 -4.82 -20.29
CA ASP A 15 5.52 -3.61 -20.86
C ASP A 15 5.53 -2.53 -19.77
N GLU A 16 6.30 -1.47 -19.97
CA GLU A 16 6.29 -0.35 -19.05
C GLU A 16 4.88 0.23 -19.11
N ILE A 17 4.16 0.12 -17.99
CA ILE A 17 2.79 0.63 -17.88
C ILE A 17 2.83 2.11 -18.21
N ASP A 18 2.02 2.50 -19.19
CA ASP A 18 1.73 3.91 -19.43
C ASP A 18 0.90 4.43 -18.25
N TYR A 19 1.60 4.90 -17.21
CA TYR A 19 0.96 5.42 -16.00
C TYR A 19 0.05 6.61 -16.34
N LYS A 20 0.34 7.36 -17.42
CA LYS A 20 -0.51 8.48 -17.86
C LYS A 20 -1.88 7.97 -18.31
N GLN A 21 -1.92 6.90 -19.10
CA GLN A 21 -3.18 6.29 -19.48
C GLN A 21 -3.94 5.76 -18.26
N TYR A 22 -3.23 5.12 -17.32
CA TYR A 22 -3.86 4.66 -16.07
C TYR A 22 -4.48 5.81 -15.27
N VAL A 23 -3.76 6.92 -15.04
CA VAL A 23 -4.30 8.03 -14.23
C VAL A 23 -5.50 8.69 -14.91
N LYS A 24 -5.47 8.83 -16.25
CA LYS A 24 -6.62 9.35 -17.01
C LYS A 24 -7.86 8.50 -16.83
N GLU A 25 -7.72 7.18 -16.98
CA GLU A 25 -8.84 6.24 -16.80
C GLU A 25 -9.31 6.18 -15.35
N ARG A 26 -8.38 6.15 -14.40
CA ARG A 26 -8.68 5.99 -12.96
C ARG A 26 -9.36 7.22 -12.39
N PHE A 27 -8.91 8.42 -12.75
CA PHE A 27 -9.43 9.68 -12.22
C PHE A 27 -10.46 10.34 -13.15
N GLU A 28 -10.71 9.75 -14.32
CA GLU A 28 -11.64 10.26 -15.35
C GLU A 28 -11.29 11.69 -15.81
N ILE A 29 -9.99 11.93 -16.04
CA ILE A 29 -9.42 13.24 -16.37
C ILE A 29 -8.86 13.30 -17.80
N ASP A 30 -8.68 14.51 -18.31
CA ASP A 30 -8.05 14.75 -19.61
C ASP A 30 -6.50 14.77 -19.57
N ASP A 31 -5.87 15.01 -20.72
CA ASP A 31 -4.41 15.06 -20.83
C ASP A 31 -3.80 16.26 -20.07
N GLU A 32 -4.47 17.42 -20.05
CA GLU A 32 -3.98 18.63 -19.39
C GLU A 32 -4.01 18.45 -17.87
N GLU A 33 -5.05 17.82 -17.35
CA GLU A 33 -5.16 17.46 -15.93
C GLU A 33 -4.17 16.37 -15.53
N ALA A 34 -3.95 15.36 -16.39
CA ALA A 34 -2.98 14.29 -16.13
C ALA A 34 -1.54 14.81 -16.05
N GLU A 35 -1.20 15.89 -16.77
CA GLU A 35 0.11 16.55 -16.67
C GLU A 35 0.39 17.20 -15.31
N LYS A 36 -0.65 17.46 -14.51
CA LYS A 36 -0.51 18.02 -13.15
C LYS A 36 -0.14 16.95 -12.11
N ILE A 37 -0.25 15.67 -12.44
CA ILE A 37 0.10 14.56 -11.53
C ILE A 37 1.62 14.41 -11.51
N GLU A 38 2.21 14.54 -10.32
CA GLU A 38 3.65 14.40 -10.14
C GLU A 38 4.02 12.93 -9.92
N LEU A 39 5.11 12.50 -10.54
CA LEU A 39 5.70 11.18 -10.37
C LEU A 39 6.95 11.26 -9.51
N PHE A 40 6.97 10.50 -8.42
CA PHE A 40 8.11 10.36 -7.52
C PHE A 40 8.66 8.95 -7.59
N GLU A 41 9.97 8.86 -7.74
CA GLU A 41 10.74 7.63 -7.53
C GLU A 41 11.15 7.50 -6.07
N ALA A 42 11.40 6.28 -5.61
CA ALA A 42 11.78 6.00 -4.23
C ALA A 42 12.97 6.83 -3.73
N GLU A 43 13.94 7.12 -4.60
CA GLU A 43 15.11 7.93 -4.27
C GLU A 43 14.81 9.41 -4.04
N SER A 44 13.70 9.91 -4.58
CA SER A 44 13.26 11.30 -4.49
C SER A 44 12.31 11.56 -3.33
N LEU A 45 11.97 10.53 -2.55
CA LEU A 45 11.09 10.65 -1.38
C LEU A 45 11.77 11.46 -0.26
N SER A 46 10.98 12.24 0.47
CA SER A 46 11.44 12.85 1.71
C SER A 46 11.88 11.77 2.71
N GLU A 47 12.76 12.13 3.64
CA GLU A 47 13.29 11.20 4.65
C GLU A 47 12.18 10.45 5.42
N HIS A 48 11.06 11.13 5.69
CA HIS A 48 9.90 10.50 6.34
C HIS A 48 9.30 9.36 5.52
N TYR A 49 8.97 9.60 4.25
CA TYR A 49 8.43 8.57 3.36
C TYR A 49 9.45 7.51 2.99
N LYS A 50 10.71 7.90 2.86
CA LYS A 50 11.81 6.97 2.59
C LYS A 50 11.95 5.93 3.69
N ARG A 51 11.84 6.31 4.97
CA ARG A 51 11.87 5.35 6.09
C ARG A 51 10.72 4.34 6.03
N GLN A 52 9.53 4.79 5.66
CA GLN A 52 8.39 3.89 5.48
C GLN A 52 8.60 2.93 4.31
N TYR A 53 9.14 3.45 3.20
CA TYR A 53 9.48 2.66 2.02
C TYR A 53 10.52 1.59 2.34
N GLU A 54 11.58 1.97 3.04
CA GLU A 54 12.68 1.08 3.43
C GLU A 54 12.29 0.09 4.53
N ALA A 55 11.23 0.34 5.31
CA ALA A 55 10.80 -0.54 6.39
C ALA A 55 10.38 -1.93 5.92
N LEU A 56 9.85 -2.06 4.69
CA LEU A 56 9.55 -3.37 4.09
C LEU A 56 10.81 -4.07 3.56
N ASN A 57 11.90 -3.32 3.32
CA ASN A 57 13.21 -3.78 2.86
C ASN A 57 13.16 -4.84 1.74
N ASP A 58 12.31 -4.62 0.74
CA ASP A 58 12.07 -5.57 -0.34
C ASP A 58 12.48 -5.01 -1.70
N LYS A 59 13.45 -5.65 -2.33
CA LYS A 59 13.94 -5.29 -3.68
C LYS A 59 12.85 -5.38 -4.74
N LYS A 60 11.83 -6.22 -4.57
CA LYS A 60 10.71 -6.31 -5.50
C LYS A 60 9.95 -5.00 -5.62
N LEU A 61 10.01 -4.14 -4.59
CA LEU A 61 9.35 -2.85 -4.59
C LEU A 61 10.11 -1.78 -5.36
N GLU A 62 11.36 -2.00 -5.79
CA GLU A 62 12.22 -0.98 -6.41
C GLU A 62 11.60 -0.25 -7.61
N ASN A 63 10.65 -0.90 -8.30
CA ASN A 63 9.98 -0.37 -9.48
C ASN A 63 8.59 0.22 -9.17
N VAL A 64 8.20 0.28 -7.89
CA VAL A 64 6.95 0.92 -7.50
C VAL A 64 7.09 2.42 -7.66
N LYS A 65 6.19 3.02 -8.44
CA LYS A 65 6.16 4.47 -8.67
C LYS A 65 5.13 5.12 -7.73
N ILE A 66 5.47 6.29 -7.22
CA ILE A 66 4.59 7.09 -6.35
C ILE A 66 3.99 8.23 -7.18
N LEU A 67 2.68 8.33 -7.20
CA LEU A 67 1.92 9.39 -7.86
C LEU A 67 1.41 10.36 -6.81
N VAL A 68 1.61 11.66 -7.02
CA VAL A 68 1.03 12.71 -6.19
C VAL A 68 -0.03 13.42 -7.02
N VAL A 69 -1.28 13.26 -6.60
CA VAL A 69 -2.48 13.63 -7.34
C VAL A 69 -3.06 14.92 -6.74
N PRO A 70 -3.31 15.96 -7.56
CA PRO A 70 -3.93 17.19 -7.11
C PRO A 70 -5.25 16.96 -6.33
N ASP A 71 -5.49 17.81 -5.34
CA ASP A 71 -6.63 17.70 -4.43
C ASP A 71 -8.00 17.76 -5.14
N ASP A 72 -8.11 18.54 -6.20
CA ASP A 72 -9.30 18.71 -7.03
C ASP A 72 -9.60 17.51 -7.93
N VAL A 73 -8.58 16.69 -8.21
CA VAL A 73 -8.69 15.42 -8.96
C VAL A 73 -8.94 14.23 -8.02
N TRP A 74 -8.60 14.34 -6.74
CA TRP A 74 -8.72 13.24 -5.78
C TRP A 74 -10.17 12.97 -5.34
N GLN A 75 -10.63 11.73 -5.56
CA GLN A 75 -12.04 11.36 -5.38
C GLN A 75 -12.36 10.58 -4.08
N LYS A 76 -11.36 10.20 -3.28
CA LYS A 76 -11.55 9.36 -2.07
C LYS A 76 -11.37 10.16 -0.79
N SER A 77 -11.96 9.66 0.29
CA SER A 77 -11.77 10.24 1.63
C SER A 77 -10.40 9.88 2.23
N GLN A 78 -9.90 8.67 1.97
CA GLN A 78 -8.55 8.27 2.37
C GLN A 78 -7.50 9.03 1.56
N PRO A 79 -6.31 9.31 2.14
CA PRO A 79 -5.29 10.11 1.48
C PRO A 79 -4.44 9.34 0.48
N SER A 80 -4.59 8.01 0.39
CA SER A 80 -3.81 7.15 -0.48
C SER A 80 -4.63 6.03 -1.10
N GLU A 81 -4.09 5.44 -2.16
CA GLU A 81 -4.49 4.14 -2.69
C GLU A 81 -3.37 3.50 -3.50
N SER A 82 -3.50 2.22 -3.79
CA SER A 82 -2.57 1.49 -4.66
C SER A 82 -3.29 0.80 -5.81
N ALA A 83 -2.64 0.81 -6.97
CA ALA A 83 -2.86 -0.16 -8.03
C ALA A 83 -1.72 -1.17 -7.97
N ALA A 84 -1.83 -2.13 -7.05
CA ALA A 84 -0.80 -3.11 -6.76
C ALA A 84 -0.34 -3.91 -7.99
N ASP A 85 -1.28 -4.25 -8.88
CA ASP A 85 -1.02 -4.94 -10.15
C ASP A 85 -0.16 -4.11 -11.12
N LYS A 86 -0.21 -2.80 -10.98
CA LYS A 86 0.54 -1.83 -11.79
C LYS A 86 1.79 -1.31 -11.09
N GLN A 87 2.04 -1.73 -9.85
CA GLN A 87 3.12 -1.20 -9.02
C GLN A 87 3.04 0.34 -8.89
N LEU A 88 1.83 0.86 -8.69
CA LEU A 88 1.58 2.28 -8.49
C LEU A 88 0.97 2.52 -7.10
N VAL A 89 1.47 3.54 -6.42
CA VAL A 89 0.88 4.09 -5.20
C VAL A 89 0.54 5.55 -5.45
N SER A 90 -0.70 5.95 -5.15
CA SER A 90 -1.18 7.31 -5.38
C SER A 90 -1.50 7.97 -4.04
N PHE A 91 -1.12 9.23 -3.90
CA PHE A 91 -1.42 10.08 -2.74
C PHE A 91 -2.14 11.35 -3.14
N LYS A 92 -3.05 11.79 -2.28
CA LYS A 92 -3.61 13.14 -2.32
C LYS A 92 -2.50 14.17 -2.02
N GLU A 93 -2.37 15.19 -2.87
CA GLU A 93 -1.29 16.17 -2.81
C GLU A 93 -1.18 16.87 -1.46
N SER A 94 -2.27 17.42 -0.94
CA SER A 94 -2.27 18.15 0.33
C SER A 94 -1.91 17.27 1.52
N TYR A 95 -2.05 15.95 1.42
CA TYR A 95 -1.57 15.02 2.43
C TYR A 95 -0.07 14.77 2.26
N PHE A 96 0.36 14.42 1.05
CA PHE A 96 1.74 14.06 0.76
C PHE A 96 2.74 15.19 1.02
N LYS A 97 2.36 16.42 0.65
CA LYS A 97 3.23 17.59 0.77
C LYS A 97 3.11 18.31 2.13
N ASN A 98 2.31 17.79 3.07
CA ASN A 98 2.11 18.42 4.37
C ASN A 98 3.31 18.21 5.31
N ILE A 99 4.14 19.23 5.47
CA ILE A 99 5.30 19.19 6.36
C ILE A 99 4.89 19.33 7.84
N GLU A 100 3.78 20.00 8.14
CA GLU A 100 3.31 20.23 9.51
C GLU A 100 2.64 19.00 10.13
N LYS A 101 1.95 18.21 9.29
CA LYS A 101 1.31 16.94 9.66
C LYS A 101 1.77 15.84 8.70
N PRO A 102 2.98 15.29 8.88
CA PRO A 102 3.47 14.20 8.03
C PRO A 102 2.61 12.94 8.20
N ASP A 103 2.82 11.95 7.33
CA ASP A 103 2.12 10.66 7.36
C ASP A 103 2.51 9.81 8.60
N GLU A 104 1.99 10.20 9.75
CA GLU A 104 2.26 9.58 11.06
C GLU A 104 1.63 8.18 11.20
N ILE A 105 0.55 7.91 10.45
CA ILE A 105 -0.13 6.61 10.47
C ILE A 105 0.48 5.62 9.47
N ALA A 106 1.44 6.05 8.68
CA ALA A 106 2.21 5.25 7.74
C ALA A 106 1.40 4.66 6.57
N TRP A 107 0.60 5.49 5.90
CA TRP A 107 -0.11 5.12 4.67
C TRP A 107 0.82 4.67 3.55
N MET A 108 2.02 5.26 3.41
CA MET A 108 2.96 4.85 2.36
C MET A 108 3.34 3.38 2.52
N LEU A 109 3.68 2.97 3.75
CA LEU A 109 4.00 1.58 4.04
C LEU A 109 2.80 0.65 3.78
N HIS A 110 1.59 1.08 4.14
CA HIS A 110 0.36 0.33 3.89
C HIS A 110 0.17 0.04 2.39
N GLU A 111 0.27 1.06 1.53
CA GLU A 111 0.09 0.91 0.08
C GLU A 111 1.22 0.08 -0.56
N LEU A 112 2.46 0.26 -0.09
CA LEU A 112 3.58 -0.57 -0.52
C LEU A 112 3.39 -2.05 -0.12
N ALA A 113 2.75 -2.31 1.02
CA ALA A 113 2.43 -3.67 1.43
C ALA A 113 1.41 -4.31 0.48
N HIS A 114 0.45 -3.57 -0.08
CA HIS A 114 -0.40 -4.09 -1.15
C HIS A 114 0.40 -4.48 -2.40
N CYS A 115 1.29 -3.60 -2.87
CA CYS A 115 2.19 -3.89 -3.98
C CYS A 115 3.04 -5.14 -3.70
N LYS A 116 3.64 -5.23 -2.50
CA LYS A 116 4.43 -6.39 -2.08
C LYS A 116 3.58 -7.66 -2.10
N ARG A 117 2.37 -7.62 -1.55
CA ARG A 117 1.46 -8.77 -1.53
C ARG A 117 1.12 -9.26 -2.93
N PHE A 118 0.90 -8.33 -3.87
CA PHE A 118 0.70 -8.69 -5.28
C PHE A 118 1.95 -9.35 -5.88
N LEU A 119 3.13 -8.78 -5.65
CA LEU A 119 4.41 -9.30 -6.17
C LEU A 119 4.88 -10.61 -5.53
N ASP A 120 4.37 -10.94 -4.34
CA ASP A 120 4.56 -12.22 -3.66
C ASP A 120 3.50 -13.26 -4.05
N SER A 121 2.43 -12.86 -4.74
CA SER A 121 1.39 -13.78 -5.20
C SER A 121 1.87 -14.57 -6.42
N GLU A 122 1.48 -15.84 -6.50
CA GLU A 122 1.83 -16.72 -7.63
C GLU A 122 1.23 -16.24 -8.96
N SER A 123 0.10 -15.54 -8.91
CA SER A 123 -0.56 -14.94 -10.07
C SER A 123 -1.50 -13.79 -9.67
N SER A 124 -2.00 -13.05 -10.67
CA SER A 124 -3.00 -12.00 -10.47
C SER A 124 -4.32 -12.55 -9.91
N GLU A 125 -4.69 -13.77 -10.30
CA GLU A 125 -5.88 -14.49 -9.85
C GLU A 125 -5.75 -14.91 -8.38
N ALA A 126 -4.56 -15.33 -7.96
CA ALA A 126 -4.29 -15.65 -6.56
C ALA A 126 -4.46 -14.40 -5.66
N TYR A 127 -3.92 -13.26 -6.09
CA TYR A 127 -4.12 -11.98 -5.39
C TYR A 127 -5.59 -11.58 -5.33
N LYS A 128 -6.32 -11.65 -6.46
CA LYS A 128 -7.77 -11.36 -6.51
C LYS A 128 -8.57 -12.27 -5.59
N LYS A 129 -8.21 -13.56 -5.52
CA LYS A 129 -8.83 -14.52 -4.61
C LYS A 129 -8.60 -14.13 -3.15
N ASP A 130 -7.40 -13.71 -2.78
CA ASP A 130 -7.11 -13.23 -1.42
C ASP A 130 -7.89 -11.96 -1.08
N ASN A 131 -8.06 -11.05 -2.04
CA ASN A 131 -8.86 -9.84 -1.88
C ASN A 131 -10.36 -10.14 -1.65
N GLN A 132 -10.83 -11.33 -2.05
CA GLN A 132 -12.20 -11.80 -1.83
C GLN A 132 -12.35 -12.75 -0.64
N THR A 133 -11.23 -13.22 -0.09
CA THR A 133 -11.25 -14.20 1.01
C THR A 133 -11.24 -13.48 2.34
N PHE A 134 -12.22 -13.78 3.21
CA PHE A 134 -12.25 -13.21 4.56
C PHE A 134 -10.97 -13.53 5.33
N ALA A 135 -10.37 -12.50 5.94
CA ALA A 135 -9.27 -12.69 6.90
C ALA A 135 -9.79 -13.29 8.21
N PHE A 136 -10.94 -12.81 8.68
CA PHE A 136 -11.57 -13.26 9.91
C PHE A 136 -12.98 -13.77 9.67
N ASN A 137 -13.19 -15.09 9.72
CA ASN A 137 -14.49 -15.71 9.49
C ASN A 137 -15.58 -15.27 10.48
N ASN A 138 -15.20 -14.75 11.64
CA ASN A 138 -16.14 -14.30 12.68
C ASN A 138 -16.52 -12.81 12.56
N ILE A 139 -16.01 -12.10 11.55
CA ILE A 139 -16.40 -10.74 11.19
C ILE A 139 -17.19 -10.83 9.89
N LYS A 140 -18.49 -10.56 9.94
CA LYS A 140 -19.39 -10.63 8.79
C LYS A 140 -19.10 -9.51 7.78
N SER A 141 -19.46 -9.69 6.52
CA SER A 141 -19.26 -8.66 5.48
C SER A 141 -20.21 -7.46 5.58
N GLU A 142 -21.14 -7.46 6.53
CA GLU A 142 -22.04 -6.33 6.77
C GLU A 142 -21.33 -5.13 7.44
N TYR A 143 -20.09 -5.32 7.90
CA TYR A 143 -19.22 -4.26 8.40
C TYR A 143 -18.51 -3.54 7.24
N THR A 144 -18.34 -2.22 7.39
CA THR A 144 -18.11 -1.29 6.28
C THR A 144 -16.72 -1.35 5.63
N TYR A 145 -15.70 -1.84 6.33
CA TYR A 145 -14.35 -2.02 5.78
C TYR A 145 -14.10 -3.45 5.29
N PRO A 146 -13.42 -3.66 4.14
CA PRO A 146 -13.16 -4.99 3.61
C PRO A 146 -12.31 -5.85 4.57
N ASN A 147 -12.99 -6.77 5.26
CA ASN A 147 -12.35 -7.86 6.00
C ASN A 147 -11.79 -8.89 5.01
N ASN A 148 -10.63 -8.66 4.41
CA ASN A 148 -9.99 -9.63 3.51
C ASN A 148 -8.51 -9.84 3.82
N LYS A 149 -7.90 -10.88 3.22
CA LYS A 149 -6.50 -11.25 3.49
C LYS A 149 -5.49 -10.23 3.00
N VAL A 150 -5.81 -9.47 1.94
CA VAL A 150 -4.93 -8.45 1.37
C VAL A 150 -4.83 -7.27 2.34
N GLU A 151 -5.97 -6.80 2.84
CA GLU A 151 -6.07 -5.75 3.86
C GLU A 151 -5.45 -6.19 5.18
N GLU A 152 -5.71 -7.43 5.62
CA GLU A 152 -5.09 -7.97 6.85
C GLU A 152 -3.56 -7.91 6.75
N TYR A 153 -3.00 -8.31 5.61
CA TYR A 153 -1.57 -8.24 5.38
C TYR A 153 -1.05 -6.80 5.46
N ALA A 154 -1.67 -5.87 4.73
CA ALA A 154 -1.22 -4.47 4.66
C ALA A 154 -1.28 -3.78 6.04
N PHE A 155 -2.39 -3.90 6.76
CA PHE A 155 -2.50 -3.36 8.12
C PHE A 155 -1.56 -4.03 9.11
N SER A 156 -1.30 -5.34 8.97
CA SER A 156 -0.32 -6.02 9.83
C SER A 156 1.08 -5.42 9.69
N GLN A 157 1.52 -5.13 8.45
CA GLN A 157 2.81 -4.47 8.22
C GLN A 157 2.83 -3.05 8.79
N GLN A 158 1.76 -2.29 8.58
CA GLN A 158 1.60 -0.93 9.11
C GLN A 158 1.67 -0.90 10.63
N PHE A 159 0.94 -1.79 11.30
CA PHE A 159 0.89 -1.80 12.78
C PHE A 159 2.20 -2.30 13.39
N GLU A 160 2.88 -3.28 12.79
CA GLU A 160 4.22 -3.68 13.24
C GLU A 160 5.23 -2.55 13.07
N TYR A 161 5.19 -1.82 11.97
CA TYR A 161 6.06 -0.65 11.79
C TYR A 161 5.81 0.41 12.87
N LEU A 162 4.55 0.80 13.09
CA LEU A 162 4.19 1.80 14.10
C LEU A 162 4.56 1.35 15.51
N LYS A 163 4.36 0.07 15.84
CA LYS A 163 4.82 -0.54 17.10
C LYS A 163 6.35 -0.44 17.24
N ASN A 164 7.10 -0.71 16.17
CA ASN A 164 8.57 -0.57 16.16
C ASN A 164 9.03 0.89 16.27
N GLN A 165 8.19 1.86 15.88
CA GLN A 165 8.39 3.28 16.17
C GLN A 165 7.99 3.69 17.61
N GLY A 166 7.60 2.72 18.44
CA GLY A 166 7.25 2.94 19.84
C GLY A 166 5.81 3.40 20.08
N LYS A 167 4.95 3.41 19.05
CA LYS A 167 3.52 3.65 19.24
C LYS A 167 2.91 2.49 20.02
N THR A 168 1.91 2.79 20.84
CA THR A 168 1.12 1.80 21.56
C THR A 168 -0.10 1.36 20.75
N ARG A 169 -0.69 0.23 21.15
CA ARG A 169 -1.94 -0.28 20.58
C ARG A 169 -3.05 0.79 20.57
N GLN A 170 -3.18 1.54 21.67
CA GLN A 170 -4.20 2.58 21.85
C GLN A 170 -3.93 3.80 20.97
N GLU A 171 -2.67 4.24 20.84
CA GLU A 171 -2.31 5.36 19.98
C GLU A 171 -2.60 5.05 18.51
N ILE A 172 -2.24 3.86 18.02
CA ILE A 172 -2.56 3.45 16.64
C ILE A 172 -4.07 3.43 16.41
N ALA A 173 -4.84 2.86 17.35
CA ALA A 173 -6.29 2.84 17.25
C ALA A 173 -6.88 4.28 17.21
N GLU A 174 -6.35 5.21 18.00
CA GLU A 174 -6.79 6.61 17.99
C GLU A 174 -6.49 7.29 16.65
N MET A 175 -5.29 7.08 16.10
CA MET A 175 -4.91 7.63 14.79
C MET A 175 -5.84 7.15 13.66
N LEU A 176 -6.35 5.92 13.73
CA LEU A 176 -7.27 5.36 12.72
C LEU A 176 -8.68 5.98 12.78
N LYS A 177 -9.11 6.52 13.93
CA LYS A 177 -10.46 7.08 14.09
C LYS A 177 -10.73 8.30 13.19
N GLU A 178 -9.67 8.96 12.71
CA GLU A 178 -9.79 10.05 11.74
C GLU A 178 -10.28 9.56 10.36
N TYR A 179 -10.03 8.29 10.03
CA TYR A 179 -10.25 7.75 8.68
C TYR A 179 -11.37 6.70 8.61
N TYR A 180 -11.76 6.13 9.75
CA TYR A 180 -12.63 4.96 9.83
C TYR A 180 -13.78 5.11 10.80
N LYS A 181 -14.86 4.36 10.53
CA LYS A 181 -16.04 4.31 11.39
C LYS A 181 -15.85 3.31 12.51
N GLU A 182 -16.61 3.44 13.58
CA GLU A 182 -16.54 2.56 14.76
C GLU A 182 -16.71 1.07 14.39
N ASP A 183 -17.61 0.76 13.46
CA ASP A 183 -17.84 -0.63 13.01
C ASP A 183 -16.62 -1.27 12.33
N ASP A 184 -15.73 -0.47 11.73
CA ASP A 184 -14.50 -0.95 11.09
C ASP A 184 -13.48 -1.45 12.12
N PHE A 185 -13.57 -0.96 13.37
CA PHE A 185 -12.63 -1.33 14.44
C PHE A 185 -12.74 -2.78 14.88
N LEU A 186 -13.80 -3.52 14.54
CA LEU A 186 -13.83 -4.96 14.76
C LEU A 186 -12.68 -5.66 14.00
N PHE A 187 -12.40 -5.21 12.78
CA PHE A 187 -11.31 -5.71 11.95
C PHE A 187 -9.95 -5.24 12.48
N PHE A 188 -9.77 -3.92 12.65
CA PHE A 188 -8.49 -3.36 13.11
C PHE A 188 -8.07 -3.90 14.49
N ASN A 189 -9.01 -4.03 15.43
CA ASN A 189 -8.70 -4.54 16.77
C ASN A 189 -8.18 -5.98 16.73
N LYS A 190 -8.61 -6.83 15.79
CA LYS A 190 -8.06 -8.18 15.67
C LYS A 190 -6.61 -8.17 15.23
N ILE A 191 -6.25 -7.29 14.30
CA ILE A 191 -4.88 -7.15 13.79
C ILE A 191 -4.00 -6.55 14.89
N LEU A 192 -4.43 -5.44 15.50
CA LEU A 192 -3.76 -4.82 16.65
C LEU A 192 -3.54 -5.84 17.79
N ASP A 193 -4.54 -6.65 18.11
CA ASP A 193 -4.40 -7.69 19.12
C ASP A 193 -3.34 -8.72 18.74
N LYS A 194 -3.25 -9.16 17.47
CA LYS A 194 -2.18 -10.06 17.02
C LYS A 194 -0.81 -9.40 17.17
N THR A 195 -0.65 -8.19 16.65
CA THR A 195 0.60 -7.41 16.67
C THR A 195 1.16 -7.24 18.08
N TYR A 196 0.30 -6.98 19.07
CA TYR A 196 0.76 -6.73 20.45
C TYR A 196 0.75 -7.95 21.37
N LYS A 197 0.08 -9.07 21.00
CA LYS A 197 0.08 -10.31 21.81
C LYS A 197 1.34 -11.16 21.60
N GLU A 198 2.05 -11.03 20.49
CA GLU A 198 3.28 -11.80 20.21
C GLU A 198 4.52 -11.34 21.03
N GLY A 199 4.35 -10.57 22.12
CA GLY A 199 5.42 -10.00 22.94
C GLY A 199 5.43 -10.33 24.44
N GLU A 200 4.47 -11.10 24.98
CA GLU A 200 4.43 -11.49 26.41
C GLU A 200 5.08 -12.87 26.68
N LEU A 201 6.26 -13.13 26.12
CA LEU A 201 7.14 -14.19 26.60
C LEU A 201 8.56 -13.64 26.78
N VAL A 202 8.71 -12.76 27.77
CA VAL A 202 10.01 -12.56 28.42
C VAL A 202 10.10 -13.64 29.49
N TYR A 203 10.90 -14.68 29.21
CA TYR A 203 11.31 -15.69 30.20
C TYR A 203 12.17 -15.06 31.30
#